data_AF-A0A7S2UI80-F1
#
_entry.id   AF-A0A7S2UI80-F1
#
_cell.length_a   1.000
_cell.length_b   1.000
_cell.length_c   1.000
_cell.angle_alpha   90.00
_cell.angle_beta   90.00
_cell.angle_gamma   90.00
#
_symmetry.space_group_name_H-M   'P 1'
#
loop_
_entity.id
_entity.type
_entity.pdbx_description
1 polymer ?
#
loop_
_entity_poly.entity_id
_entity_poly.type
_entity_poly.pdbx_seq_one_letter_code
_entity_poly.pdbx_strand_id
1 'polypeptide(L)'
;GCHINGVGSYTPTMQEVGESMVRRCQVLIDTPEAREVGDLKDCNQQMIVGLLGDVLAGTACLDPNGFFKHDATPQDRTDCTFFKSVGTAIQDVLTATEVIKHARESGIGTTVDM
;
A
#
# COMPACT_ATOMS: atom_id res chain seq x y z
N GLY A 1 -5.52 0.10 18.26
CA GLY A 1 -5.21 -0.80 17.15
C GLY A 1 -3.74 -0.72 16.82
N CYS A 2 -3.26 -1.61 15.95
CA CYS A 2 -1.90 -1.62 15.42
C CYS A 2 -1.94 -1.31 13.91
N HIS A 3 -0.97 -0.54 13.42
CA HIS A 3 -0.77 -0.34 11.99
C HIS A 3 0.62 -0.84 11.62
N ILE A 4 0.69 -1.64 10.56
CA ILE A 4 1.95 -2.22 10.06
C ILE A 4 2.15 -1.77 8.61
N ASN A 5 3.38 -1.36 8.30
CA ASN A 5 3.85 -1.11 6.94
C ASN A 5 4.77 -2.26 6.52
N GLY A 6 4.32 -3.11 5.59
CA GLY A 6 5.13 -4.16 4.98
C GLY A 6 5.68 -3.68 3.63
N VAL A 7 7.00 -3.54 3.51
CA VAL A 7 7.64 -2.93 2.33
C VAL A 7 8.66 -3.87 1.67
N GLY A 8 9.38 -4.70 2.44
CA GLY A 8 10.51 -5.46 1.92
C GLY A 8 10.14 -6.73 1.14
N SER A 9 8.90 -7.20 1.28
CA SER A 9 8.40 -8.46 0.69
C SER A 9 7.92 -8.34 -0.77
N TYR A 10 8.76 -7.88 -1.71
CA TYR A 10 8.36 -7.67 -3.11
C TYR A 10 8.48 -8.91 -4.02
N THR A 11 9.35 -9.87 -3.65
CA THR A 11 9.50 -11.09 -4.45
C THR A 11 8.34 -12.05 -4.20
N PRO A 12 8.03 -12.99 -5.13
CA PRO A 12 6.85 -13.83 -5.01
C PRO A 12 6.73 -14.57 -3.67
N THR A 13 7.85 -15.02 -3.09
CA THR A 13 7.82 -15.89 -1.89
C THR A 13 8.37 -15.26 -0.62
N MET A 14 8.86 -14.01 -0.66
CA MET A 14 9.48 -13.39 0.53
C MET A 14 8.42 -12.85 1.48
N GLN A 15 8.42 -13.31 2.72
CA GLN A 15 7.49 -12.84 3.76
C GLN A 15 8.27 -12.23 4.93
N GLU A 16 7.82 -11.07 5.39
CA GLU A 16 8.31 -10.37 6.57
C GLU A 16 7.30 -10.45 7.73
N VAL A 17 6.02 -10.60 7.41
CA VAL A 17 4.91 -10.65 8.37
C VAL A 17 4.17 -11.97 8.22
N GLY A 18 3.99 -12.68 9.35
CA GLY A 18 3.27 -13.94 9.35
C GLY A 18 1.81 -13.79 8.91
N GLU A 19 1.33 -14.75 8.11
CA GLU A 19 -0.03 -14.77 7.54
C GLU A 19 -1.14 -14.59 8.60
N SER A 20 -0.97 -15.19 9.78
CA SER A 20 -1.93 -15.07 10.89
C SER A 20 -2.07 -13.64 11.42
N MET A 21 -1.04 -12.80 11.29
CA MET A 21 -1.12 -11.38 11.61
C MET A 21 -1.86 -10.62 10.51
N VAL A 22 -1.48 -10.85 9.25
CA VAL A 22 -2.09 -10.19 8.09
C VAL A 22 -3.60 -10.46 8.02
N ARG A 23 -4.05 -11.69 8.28
CA ARG A 23 -5.48 -12.07 8.27
C ARG A 23 -6.33 -11.34 9.31
N ARG A 24 -5.73 -10.77 10.36
CA ARG A 24 -6.43 -9.94 11.36
C ARG A 24 -6.53 -8.47 10.97
N CYS A 25 -5.82 -8.09 9.91
CA CYS A 25 -5.71 -6.71 9.48
C CYS A 25 -6.70 -6.38 8.39
N GLN A 26 -7.17 -5.14 8.39
CA GLN A 26 -7.65 -4.52 7.17
C GLN A 26 -6.45 -4.19 6.27
N VAL A 27 -6.46 -4.67 5.04
CA VAL A 27 -5.31 -4.57 4.13
C VAL A 27 -5.48 -3.44 3.13
N LEU A 28 -4.43 -2.63 2.99
CA LEU A 28 -4.29 -1.59 1.98
C LEU A 28 -3.04 -1.86 1.15
N ILE A 29 -3.10 -1.65 -0.16
CA ILE A 29 -1.96 -1.82 -1.07
C ILE A 29 -1.68 -0.55 -1.88
N ASP A 30 -0.42 -0.33 -2.25
CA ASP A 30 -0.01 0.79 -3.11
C ASP A 30 -0.35 0.56 -4.59
N THR A 31 -0.26 -0.69 -5.05
CA THR A 31 -0.48 -1.10 -6.43
C THR A 31 -1.11 -2.50 -6.49
N PRO A 32 -1.92 -2.84 -7.52
CA PRO A 32 -2.59 -4.14 -7.59
C PRO A 32 -1.64 -5.35 -7.52
N GLU A 33 -0.41 -5.22 -8.03
CA GLU A 33 0.61 -6.27 -8.06
C GLU A 33 1.03 -6.73 -6.66
N ALA A 34 0.92 -5.84 -5.66
CA ALA A 34 1.23 -6.16 -4.26
C ALA A 34 0.37 -7.30 -3.70
N ARG A 35 -0.80 -7.58 -4.30
CA ARG A 35 -1.73 -8.63 -3.87
C ARG A 35 -1.17 -10.03 -4.03
N GLU A 36 -0.34 -10.26 -5.03
CA GLU A 36 0.05 -11.60 -5.47
C GLU A 36 1.47 -12.00 -5.02
N VAL A 37 2.12 -11.16 -4.19
CA VAL A 37 3.51 -11.35 -3.78
C VAL A 37 3.70 -11.20 -2.28
N GLY A 38 4.75 -11.86 -1.80
CA GLY A 38 5.25 -11.73 -0.44
C GLY A 38 4.22 -11.98 0.66
N ASP A 39 4.03 -11.00 1.56
CA ASP A 39 3.14 -11.12 2.73
C ASP A 39 1.68 -11.41 2.38
N LEU A 40 1.25 -11.12 1.14
CA LEU A 40 -0.11 -11.36 0.68
C LEU A 40 -0.26 -12.62 -0.18
N LYS A 41 0.85 -13.25 -0.60
CA LYS A 41 0.81 -14.38 -1.56
C LYS A 41 -0.13 -15.50 -1.13
N ASP A 42 -0.07 -15.92 0.14
CA ASP A 42 -0.85 -17.05 0.66
C ASP A 42 -2.17 -16.60 1.31
N CYS A 43 -2.44 -15.29 1.28
CA CYS A 43 -3.72 -14.77 1.74
C CYS A 43 -4.80 -15.06 0.68
N ASN A 44 -5.95 -15.56 1.14
CA ASN A 44 -7.02 -15.99 0.23
C ASN A 44 -7.55 -14.82 -0.63
N GLN A 45 -8.09 -15.12 -1.81
CA GLN A 45 -8.75 -14.12 -2.67
C GLN A 45 -9.96 -13.44 -2.00
N GLN A 46 -10.43 -13.96 -0.86
CA GLN A 46 -11.58 -13.47 -0.12
C GLN A 46 -11.23 -12.32 0.85
N MET A 47 -9.95 -12.02 1.09
CA MET A 47 -9.59 -10.84 1.87
C MET A 47 -9.98 -9.56 1.13
N ILE A 48 -10.59 -8.64 1.85
CA ILE A 48 -10.84 -7.29 1.34
C ILE A 48 -9.53 -6.53 1.38
N VAL A 49 -9.09 -6.12 0.19
CA VAL A 49 -7.87 -5.35 0.00
C VAL A 49 -8.27 -4.08 -0.75
N GLY A 50 -8.01 -2.93 -0.16
CA GLY A 50 -8.21 -1.64 -0.84
C GLY A 50 -6.95 -1.10 -1.46
N LEU A 51 -7.10 -0.30 -2.52
CA LEU A 51 -6.01 0.47 -3.09
C LEU A 51 -5.86 1.79 -2.33
N LEU A 52 -4.63 2.15 -1.99
CA LEU A 52 -4.29 3.44 -1.38
C LEU A 52 -4.77 4.60 -2.27
N GLY A 53 -4.63 4.46 -3.60
CA GLY A 53 -5.13 5.46 -4.55
C GLY A 53 -6.63 5.73 -4.43
N ASP A 54 -7.45 4.69 -4.27
CA ASP A 54 -8.90 4.83 -4.13
C ASP A 54 -9.30 5.49 -2.80
N VAL A 55 -8.57 5.17 -1.73
CA VAL A 55 -8.77 5.82 -0.42
C VAL A 55 -8.43 7.30 -0.51
N LEU A 56 -7.29 7.65 -1.12
CA LEU A 56 -6.86 9.04 -1.29
C LEU A 56 -7.78 9.84 -2.22
N ALA A 57 -8.33 9.20 -3.26
CA ALA A 57 -9.29 9.82 -4.18
C ALA A 57 -10.71 9.94 -3.60
N GLY A 58 -10.98 9.32 -2.44
CA GLY A 58 -12.32 9.26 -1.85
C GLY A 58 -13.30 8.37 -2.64
N THR A 59 -12.79 7.48 -3.49
CA THR A 59 -13.59 6.53 -4.29
C THR A 59 -13.73 5.17 -3.61
N ALA A 60 -12.93 4.90 -2.57
CA ALA A 60 -13.05 3.69 -1.77
C ALA A 60 -14.41 3.58 -1.07
N CYS A 61 -15.00 2.38 -1.11
CA CYS A 61 -16.23 2.07 -0.40
C CYS A 61 -15.96 1.80 1.09
N LEU A 62 -15.90 2.87 1.90
CA LEU A 62 -15.68 2.80 3.34
C LEU A 62 -16.97 2.99 4.14
N ASP A 63 -17.08 2.33 5.28
CA ASP A 63 -18.12 2.54 6.30
C ASP A 63 -17.86 3.84 7.08
N PRO A 64 -18.80 4.29 7.94
CA PRO A 64 -18.64 5.52 8.72
C PRO A 64 -17.43 5.53 9.68
N ASN A 65 -16.85 4.36 9.97
CA ASN A 65 -15.69 4.22 10.84
C ASN A 65 -14.37 4.11 10.05
N GLY A 66 -14.43 4.24 8.71
CA GLY A 66 -13.26 4.19 7.83
C GLY A 66 -12.84 2.79 7.41
N PHE A 67 -13.64 1.75 7.68
CA PHE A 67 -13.34 0.38 7.24
C PHE A 67 -13.96 0.09 5.87
N PHE A 68 -13.28 -0.68 5.01
CA PHE A 68 -13.89 -1.18 3.78
C PHE A 68 -15.19 -1.93 4.08
N LYS A 69 -16.27 -1.55 3.39
CA LYS A 69 -17.57 -2.19 3.56
C LYS A 69 -17.49 -3.64 3.10
N HIS A 70 -17.97 -4.55 3.94
CA HIS A 70 -18.14 -5.96 3.58
C HIS A 70 -19.27 -6.60 4.39
N ASP A 71 -19.72 -7.76 3.93
CA ASP A 71 -20.84 -8.51 4.51
C ASP A 71 -20.50 -9.23 5.82
N ALA A 72 -19.31 -9.07 6.40
CA ALA A 72 -18.98 -9.85 7.60
C ALA A 72 -19.50 -9.23 8.90
N THR A 73 -19.51 -10.09 9.90
CA THR A 73 -20.22 -9.87 11.15
C THR A 73 -19.43 -8.92 12.07
N PRO A 74 -20.08 -8.27 13.06
CA PRO A 74 -19.38 -7.42 14.02
C PRO A 74 -18.25 -8.12 14.81
N GLN A 75 -18.25 -9.46 14.88
CA GLN A 75 -17.17 -10.26 15.46
C GLN A 75 -15.92 -10.33 14.57
N ASP A 76 -16.01 -9.98 13.28
CA ASP A 76 -14.91 -9.94 12.32
C ASP A 76 -14.19 -8.58 12.27
N ARG A 77 -14.48 -7.69 13.23
CA ARG A 77 -13.87 -6.35 13.28
C ARG A 77 -12.35 -6.47 13.46
N THR A 78 -11.62 -6.05 12.42
CA THR A 78 -10.17 -5.96 12.41
C THR A 78 -9.70 -4.95 13.47
N ASP A 79 -8.82 -5.36 14.37
CA ASP A 79 -8.19 -4.47 15.38
C ASP A 79 -6.90 -3.81 14.85
N CYS A 80 -6.44 -4.24 13.67
CA CYS A 80 -5.20 -3.83 13.04
C CYS A 80 -5.41 -3.45 11.57
N THR A 81 -4.45 -2.70 11.02
CA THR A 81 -4.35 -2.37 9.59
C THR A 81 -2.98 -2.75 9.07
N PHE A 82 -2.91 -3.21 7.83
CA PHE A 82 -1.67 -3.60 7.17
C PHE A 82 -1.60 -2.89 5.82
N PHE A 83 -0.64 -1.98 5.68
CA PHE A 83 -0.28 -1.41 4.39
C PHE A 83 0.86 -2.23 3.78
N LYS A 84 0.60 -2.85 2.63
CA LYS A 84 1.59 -3.58 1.86
C LYS A 84 2.02 -2.76 0.65
N SER A 85 3.32 -2.52 0.54
CA SER A 85 3.94 -1.83 -0.58
C SER A 85 4.92 -2.75 -1.30
N VAL A 86 4.93 -2.64 -2.63
CA VAL A 86 5.98 -3.21 -3.50
C VAL A 86 6.67 -2.14 -4.36
N GLY A 87 6.24 -0.89 -4.23
CA GLY A 87 6.71 0.24 -5.01
C GLY A 87 5.98 0.34 -6.34
N THR A 88 5.72 1.57 -6.77
CA THR A 88 5.14 1.84 -8.08
C THR A 88 5.89 2.98 -8.77
N ALA A 89 6.15 2.84 -10.06
CA ALA A 89 6.93 3.80 -10.83
C ALA A 89 6.36 5.23 -10.81
N ILE A 90 5.05 5.38 -10.57
CA ILE A 90 4.44 6.71 -10.46
C ILE A 90 4.94 7.47 -9.22
N GLN A 91 5.26 6.78 -8.13
CA GLN A 91 5.86 7.40 -6.94
C GLN A 91 7.22 7.98 -7.30
N ASP A 92 8.05 7.21 -8.00
CA ASP A 92 9.39 7.65 -8.43
C ASP A 92 9.32 8.85 -9.37
N VAL A 93 8.45 8.81 -10.39
CA VAL A 93 8.31 9.88 -11.37
C VAL A 93 7.82 11.17 -10.73
N LEU A 94 6.82 11.10 -9.84
CA LEU A 94 6.30 12.28 -9.16
C LEU A 94 7.32 12.88 -8.19
N THR A 95 8.01 12.03 -7.42
CA THR A 95 9.09 12.48 -6.54
C THR A 95 10.22 13.13 -7.34
N ALA A 96 10.68 12.50 -8.42
CA ALA A 96 11.73 13.04 -9.28
C ALA A 96 11.32 14.38 -9.91
N THR A 97 10.07 14.49 -10.35
CA THR A 97 9.52 15.74 -10.91
C THR A 97 9.60 16.88 -9.89
N GLU A 98 9.17 16.63 -8.66
CA GLU A 98 9.19 17.67 -7.62
C GLU A 98 10.62 18.01 -7.18
N VAL A 99 11.51 17.03 -7.09
CA VAL A 99 12.93 17.24 -6.78
C VAL A 99 13.60 18.08 -7.88
N ILE A 100 13.38 17.77 -9.15
CA ILE A 100 13.96 18.52 -10.28
C ILE A 100 13.46 19.96 -10.29
N LYS A 101 12.17 20.17 -10.04
CA LYS A 101 11.58 21.51 -9.95
C LYS A 101 12.27 22.35 -8.86
N HIS A 102 12.37 21.82 -7.64
CA HIS A 102 13.02 22.52 -6.53
C HIS A 102 14.52 22.74 -6.77
N ALA A 103 15.21 21.77 -7.37
CA ALA A 103 16.62 21.90 -7.72
C ALA A 103 16.85 23.06 -8.70
N ARG A 104 15.98 23.22 -9.72
CA ARG A 104 16.03 24.33 -10.67
C ARG A 104 15.78 25.68 -10.00
N GLU A 105 14.76 25.77 -9.14
CA GLU A 105 14.43 27.00 -8.39
C GLU A 105 15.55 27.41 -7.43
N SER A 106 16.29 26.43 -6.89
CA SER A 106 17.37 26.64 -5.92
C SER A 106 18.77 26.73 -6.55
N GLY A 107 18.89 26.61 -7.87
CA GLY A 107 20.19 26.60 -8.56
C GLY A 107 21.08 25.40 -8.20
N ILE A 108 20.49 24.27 -7.81
CA ILE A 108 21.19 23.03 -7.44
C ILE A 108 21.30 22.10 -8.67
N GLY A 109 22.49 21.54 -8.89
CA GLY A 109 22.75 20.56 -9.96
C GLY A 109 23.71 21.09 -11.03
N THR A 110 23.92 20.30 -12.09
CA THR A 110 24.80 20.66 -13.21
C THR A 110 24.20 20.11 -14.50
N THR A 111 24.21 20.92 -15.57
CA THR A 111 23.82 20.47 -16.91
C THR A 111 25.01 19.81 -17.58
N VAL A 112 24.81 18.61 -18.12
CA VAL A 112 25.82 17.84 -18.84
C VAL A 112 25.24 17.51 -20.22
N ASP A 113 26.01 17.76 -21.27
CA ASP A 113 25.64 17.38 -22.63
C ASP A 113 25.84 15.87 -22.81
N MET A 114 24.85 15.18 -23.38
CA MET A 114 24.88 13.71 -23.58
C MET A 114 25.10 13.36 -25.04
#